data_AF-A0A4U0W9N4-F1
#
_entry.id   AF-A0A4U0W9N4-F1
#
_cell.length_a   1.000
_cell.length_b   1.000
_cell.length_c   1.000
_cell.angle_alpha   90.00
_cell.angle_beta   90.00
_cell.angle_gamma   90.00
#
_symmetry.space_group_name_H-M   'P 1'
#
loop_
_entity.id
_entity.type
_entity.pdbx_description
1 polymer ?
#
loop_
_entity_poly.entity_id
_entity_poly.type
_entity_poly.pdbx_seq_one_letter_code
_entity_poly.pdbx_strand_id
1 'polypeptide(L)'
;MTVGRVGKMLSLLSLLFVAVSAGRLDEVARRGGFTPQTLKDWEMRARGLDERTTSHRRYYNDKTKDYFVESLPEIPQNFLTEMYSGLIPIDENDPSRALFFVFQPRIGDPVDEVTIWMNGGPGCSSLEGFLQETGYINWGWG
;
A
#
# COMPACT_ATOMS: atom_id res chain seq x y z
N MET A 1 9.35 32.89 52.06
CA MET A 1 10.13 31.99 51.18
C MET A 1 9.36 30.69 50.97
N THR A 2 8.37 30.63 50.08
CA THR A 2 7.51 29.43 49.95
C THR A 2 6.95 29.18 48.55
N VAL A 3 6.85 30.22 47.70
CA VAL A 3 6.26 30.10 46.35
C VAL A 3 7.15 29.33 45.36
N GLY A 4 8.48 29.51 45.43
CA GLY A 4 9.42 28.85 44.50
C GLY A 4 9.63 27.34 44.73
N ARG A 5 9.28 26.82 45.91
CA ARG A 5 9.41 25.38 46.24
C ARG A 5 8.23 24.56 45.70
N VAL A 6 7.02 25.13 45.77
CA VAL A 6 5.80 24.48 45.28
C VAL A 6 5.79 24.39 43.75
N GLY A 7 6.18 25.46 43.04
CA GLY A 7 6.26 25.46 41.57
C GLY A 7 7.26 24.43 41.01
N LYS A 8 8.42 24.25 41.67
CA LYS A 8 9.39 23.20 41.30
C LYS A 8 8.84 21.80 41.54
N MET A 9 8.07 21.60 42.61
CA MET A 9 7.48 20.30 42.94
C MET A 9 6.38 19.89 41.95
N LEU A 10 5.51 20.82 41.55
CA LEU A 10 4.50 20.59 40.51
C LEU A 10 5.12 20.30 39.14
N SER A 11 6.21 20.98 38.77
CA SER A 11 6.92 20.73 37.52
C SER A 11 7.61 19.37 37.49
N LEU A 12 8.13 18.89 38.62
CA LEU A 12 8.72 17.56 38.72
C LEU A 12 7.66 16.47 38.62
N LEU A 13 6.49 16.67 39.25
CA LEU A 13 5.35 15.75 39.18
C LEU A 13 4.80 15.62 37.76
N SER A 14 4.69 16.72 37.00
CA SER A 14 4.24 16.65 35.61
C SER A 14 5.23 15.92 34.70
N LEU A 15 6.54 16.16 34.86
CA LEU A 15 7.59 15.44 34.13
C LEU A 15 7.58 13.94 34.43
N LEU A 16 7.41 13.56 35.69
CA LEU A 16 7.26 12.15 36.10
C LEU A 16 6.01 11.51 35.47
N PHE A 17 4.87 12.21 35.45
CA PHE A 17 3.65 11.69 34.86
C PHE A 17 3.77 11.48 33.34
N VAL A 18 4.42 12.40 32.64
CA VAL A 18 4.72 12.28 31.21
C VAL A 18 5.66 11.10 30.96
N ALA A 19 6.72 10.94 31.76
CA ALA A 19 7.67 9.84 31.62
C ALA A 19 7.02 8.46 31.87
N VAL A 20 6.15 8.34 32.89
CA VAL A 20 5.42 7.10 33.19
C VAL A 20 4.43 6.76 32.07
N SER A 21 3.69 7.75 31.58
CA SER A 21 2.76 7.56 30.45
C SER A 21 3.51 7.13 29.18
N ALA A 22 4.64 7.77 28.88
CA ALA A 22 5.48 7.40 27.74
C ALA A 22 6.05 5.97 27.87
N GLY A 23 6.52 5.58 29.05
CA GLY A 23 7.01 4.21 29.29
C GLY A 23 5.91 3.16 29.15
N ARG A 24 4.69 3.45 29.59
CA ARG A 24 3.54 2.54 29.44
C ARG A 24 3.11 2.39 27.97
N LEU A 25 3.18 3.46 27.18
CA LEU A 25 2.93 3.39 25.74
C LEU A 25 4.02 2.60 25.00
N ASP A 26 5.29 2.79 25.35
CA ASP A 26 6.41 2.00 24.80
C ASP A 26 6.23 0.50 25.11
N GLU A 27 5.85 0.15 26.34
CA GLU A 27 5.64 -1.26 26.69
C GLU A 27 4.44 -1.88 25.96
N VAL A 28 3.33 -1.14 25.79
CA VAL A 28 2.18 -1.62 25.00
C VAL A 28 2.58 -1.83 23.53
N ALA A 29 3.33 -0.90 22.93
CA ALA A 29 3.83 -1.03 21.56
C ALA A 29 4.75 -2.25 21.42
N ARG A 30 5.67 -2.45 22.36
CA ARG A 30 6.57 -3.62 22.37
C ARG A 30 5.83 -4.94 22.57
N ARG A 31 4.81 -4.99 23.43
CA ARG A 31 3.95 -6.18 23.61
C ARG A 31 3.15 -6.49 22.33
N GLY A 32 2.77 -5.46 21.58
CA GLY A 32 2.16 -5.59 20.26
C GLY A 32 3.13 -5.94 19.13
N GLY A 33 4.42 -6.17 19.42
CA GLY A 33 5.44 -6.49 18.42
C GLY A 33 5.99 -5.29 17.66
N PHE A 34 5.65 -4.05 18.04
CA PHE A 34 6.17 -2.81 17.44
C PHE A 34 7.47 -2.39 18.15
N THR A 35 8.50 -3.21 18.00
CA THR A 35 9.86 -2.90 18.46
C THR A 35 10.62 -2.08 17.40
N PRO A 36 11.67 -1.33 17.77
CA PRO A 36 12.52 -0.66 16.80
C PRO A 36 13.14 -1.61 15.77
N GLN A 37 13.39 -2.86 16.15
CA GLN A 37 13.93 -3.87 15.23
C GLN A 37 12.87 -4.32 14.23
N THR A 38 11.65 -4.62 14.67
CA THR A 38 10.57 -5.03 13.77
C THR A 38 10.17 -3.93 12.80
N LEU A 39 10.19 -2.67 13.23
CA LEU A 39 10.01 -1.53 12.32
C LEU A 39 11.11 -1.47 11.25
N LYS A 40 12.38 -1.65 11.63
CA LYS A 40 13.50 -1.73 10.67
C LYS A 40 13.38 -2.93 9.73
N ASP A 41 12.95 -4.08 10.24
CA ASP A 41 12.76 -5.29 9.42
C ASP A 41 11.61 -5.10 8.42
N TRP A 42 10.52 -4.43 8.82
CA TRP A 42 9.42 -4.06 7.94
C TRP A 42 9.86 -3.06 6.87
N GLU A 43 10.65 -2.04 7.24
CA GLU A 43 11.25 -1.13 6.27
C GLU A 43 12.19 -1.83 5.29
N MET A 44 13.04 -2.75 5.78
CA MET A 44 13.94 -3.54 4.92
C MET A 44 13.16 -4.44 3.97
N ARG A 45 12.05 -5.04 4.43
CA ARG A 45 11.14 -5.82 3.58
C ARG A 45 10.44 -4.94 2.55
N ALA A 46 9.97 -3.75 2.94
CA ALA A 46 9.38 -2.78 2.02
C ALA A 46 10.41 -2.32 0.96
N ARG A 47 11.66 -2.04 1.36
CA ARG A 47 12.76 -1.72 0.44
C ARG A 47 13.12 -2.88 -0.50
N GLY A 48 13.15 -4.12 0.01
CA GLY A 48 13.40 -5.29 -0.83
C GLY A 48 12.28 -5.60 -1.82
N LEU A 49 11.04 -5.18 -1.53
CA LEU A 49 9.94 -5.19 -2.49
C LEU A 49 10.12 -4.09 -3.54
N ASP A 50 10.49 -2.88 -3.14
CA ASP A 50 10.77 -1.73 -4.02
C ASP A 50 11.91 -2.01 -5.02
N GLU A 51 13.02 -2.60 -4.57
CA GLU A 51 14.13 -2.99 -5.46
C GLU A 51 13.73 -4.10 -6.46
N ARG A 52 12.83 -5.02 -6.07
CA ARG A 52 12.29 -6.03 -6.99
C ARG A 52 11.30 -5.46 -7.99
N THR A 53 10.49 -4.49 -7.59
CA THR A 53 9.48 -3.85 -8.45
C THR A 53 10.08 -2.86 -9.45
N THR A 54 11.19 -2.22 -9.08
CA THR A 54 11.88 -1.25 -9.95
C THR A 54 12.81 -1.90 -10.98
N SER A 55 13.39 -3.06 -10.68
CA SER A 55 14.44 -3.67 -11.54
C SER A 55 13.94 -4.50 -12.72
N HIS A 56 12.70 -5.00 -12.75
CA HIS A 56 12.21 -5.81 -13.88
C HIS A 56 10.71 -5.60 -14.14
N ARG A 57 10.39 -4.61 -14.97
CA ARG A 57 9.09 -4.55 -15.66
C ARG A 57 9.03 -5.72 -16.64
N ARG A 58 8.48 -6.85 -16.20
CA ARG A 58 8.54 -8.15 -16.89
C ARG A 58 7.74 -8.14 -18.18
N TYR A 59 6.62 -7.44 -18.18
CA TYR A 59 5.69 -7.41 -19.30
C TYR A 59 5.80 -6.11 -20.10
N TYR A 60 6.71 -5.19 -19.76
CA TYR A 60 6.87 -3.91 -20.45
C TYR A 60 7.66 -4.09 -21.75
N ASN A 61 6.97 -3.93 -22.88
CA ASN A 61 7.52 -4.03 -24.22
C ASN A 61 6.72 -3.15 -25.19
N ASP A 62 7.11 -3.13 -26.47
CA ASP A 62 6.46 -2.27 -27.48
C ASP A 62 4.96 -2.51 -27.68
N LYS A 63 4.44 -3.69 -27.32
CA LYS A 63 3.01 -4.01 -27.42
C LYS A 63 2.20 -3.59 -26.19
N THR A 64 2.85 -3.45 -25.03
CA THR A 64 2.18 -3.21 -23.74
C THR A 64 2.42 -1.81 -23.19
N LYS A 65 3.42 -1.09 -23.73
CA LYS A 65 3.79 0.25 -23.27
C LYS A 65 2.63 1.24 -23.27
N ASP A 66 1.71 1.14 -24.23
CA ASP A 66 0.56 2.05 -24.35
C ASP A 66 -0.47 1.86 -23.22
N TYR A 67 -0.44 0.70 -22.55
CA TYR A 67 -1.29 0.39 -21.40
C TYR A 67 -0.58 0.62 -20.06
N PHE A 68 0.71 0.97 -20.07
CA PHE A 68 1.50 1.03 -18.84
C PHE A 68 1.04 2.17 -17.93
N VAL A 69 0.80 1.87 -16.66
CA VAL A 69 0.42 2.86 -15.65
C VAL A 69 1.70 3.44 -15.05
N GLU A 70 2.07 4.64 -15.49
CA GLU A 70 3.29 5.31 -15.02
C GLU A 70 3.18 5.77 -13.56
N SER A 71 2.01 6.27 -13.17
CA SER A 71 1.75 6.79 -11.84
C SER A 71 0.25 6.72 -11.52
N LEU A 72 -0.08 6.62 -10.23
CA LEU A 72 -1.44 6.78 -9.73
C LEU A 72 -1.50 7.98 -8.77
N PRO A 73 -2.59 8.77 -8.78
CA PRO A 73 -2.78 9.83 -7.79
C PRO A 73 -2.68 9.26 -6.36
N GLU A 74 -2.02 10.00 -5.47
CA GLU A 74 -1.92 9.68 -4.03
C GLU A 74 -1.17 8.38 -3.68
N ILE A 75 -0.69 7.64 -4.69
CA ILE A 75 0.15 6.45 -4.49
C ILE A 75 1.61 6.84 -4.76
N PRO A 76 2.50 6.74 -3.75
CA PRO A 76 3.91 7.06 -3.97
C PRO A 76 4.55 6.05 -4.93
N GLN A 77 5.43 6.54 -5.81
CA GLN A 77 5.99 5.75 -6.92
C GLN A 77 6.72 4.48 -6.46
N ASN A 78 7.37 4.51 -5.30
CA ASN A 78 8.09 3.38 -4.72
C ASN A 78 7.18 2.27 -4.19
N PHE A 79 5.88 2.51 -4.07
CA PHE A 79 4.88 1.48 -3.75
C PHE A 79 4.18 0.93 -5.00
N LEU A 80 4.30 1.61 -6.14
CA LEU A 80 3.65 1.19 -7.38
C LEU A 80 4.45 0.07 -8.03
N THR A 81 3.82 -1.09 -8.16
CA THR A 81 4.38 -2.19 -8.95
C THR A 81 4.09 -1.98 -10.44
N GLU A 82 4.72 -2.79 -11.30
CA GLU A 82 4.31 -2.88 -12.69
C GLU A 82 2.78 -3.08 -12.79
N MET A 83 2.12 -2.28 -13.60
CA MET A 83 0.66 -2.26 -13.75
C MET A 83 0.30 -1.77 -15.14
N TYR A 84 -0.77 -2.34 -15.70
CA TYR A 84 -1.32 -1.96 -16.98
C TYR A 84 -2.82 -1.73 -16.87
N SER A 85 -3.35 -0.76 -17.58
CA SER A 85 -4.79 -0.53 -17.69
C SER A 85 -5.17 -0.06 -19.08
N GLY A 86 -6.41 -0.34 -19.48
CA GLY A 86 -6.87 0.02 -20.81
C GLY A 86 -8.26 -0.49 -21.13
N LEU A 87 -8.59 -0.40 -22.42
CA LEU A 87 -9.85 -0.86 -22.99
C LEU A 87 -9.59 -2.02 -23.96
N ILE A 88 -10.34 -3.10 -23.80
CA ILE A 88 -10.37 -4.24 -24.73
C ILE A 88 -11.68 -4.15 -25.52
N PRO A 89 -11.64 -3.90 -26.84
CA PRO A 89 -12.85 -3.86 -27.65
C PRO A 89 -13.55 -5.23 -27.64
N ILE A 90 -14.87 -5.23 -27.56
CA ILE A 90 -15.66 -6.48 -27.62
C ILE A 90 -15.73 -7.00 -29.06
N ASP A 91 -15.69 -6.08 -30.03
CA ASP A 91 -15.57 -6.35 -31.45
C ASP A 91 -14.42 -5.52 -32.01
N GLU A 92 -13.44 -6.16 -32.64
CA GLU A 92 -12.29 -5.48 -33.24
C GLU A 92 -12.70 -4.56 -34.40
N ASN A 93 -13.86 -4.78 -35.02
CA ASN A 93 -14.40 -3.96 -36.09
C ASN A 93 -15.29 -2.81 -35.59
N ASP A 94 -15.74 -2.87 -34.33
CA ASP A 94 -16.57 -1.84 -33.70
C ASP A 94 -16.04 -1.52 -32.29
N PRO A 95 -15.14 -0.53 -32.16
CA PRO A 95 -14.57 -0.14 -30.88
C PRO A 95 -15.55 0.65 -29.99
N SER A 96 -16.81 0.86 -30.41
CA SER A 96 -17.79 1.62 -29.63
C SER A 96 -18.13 0.99 -28.29
N ARG A 97 -17.91 -0.33 -28.14
CA ARG A 97 -18.08 -1.05 -26.88
C ARG A 97 -16.80 -1.77 -26.50
N ALA A 98 -16.30 -1.47 -25.31
CA ALA A 98 -15.08 -2.06 -24.78
C ALA A 98 -15.21 -2.36 -23.28
N LEU A 99 -14.41 -3.32 -22.82
CA LEU A 99 -14.24 -3.67 -21.42
C LEU A 99 -12.99 -2.96 -20.88
N PHE A 100 -13.14 -2.26 -19.77
CA PHE A 100 -12.00 -1.73 -19.03
C PHE A 100 -11.30 -2.85 -18.25
N PHE A 101 -9.97 -2.85 -18.27
CA PHE A 101 -9.16 -3.80 -17.51
C PHE A 101 -8.08 -3.10 -16.68
N VAL A 102 -7.69 -3.74 -15.59
CA VAL A 102 -6.45 -3.50 -14.87
C VAL A 102 -5.74 -4.84 -14.75
N PHE A 103 -4.45 -4.86 -15.09
CA PHE A 103 -3.59 -6.02 -14.97
C PHE A 103 -2.38 -5.67 -14.11
N GLN A 104 -2.18 -6.44 -13.05
CA GLN A 104 -1.04 -6.30 -12.15
C GLN A 104 -0.31 -7.64 -12.07
N PRO A 105 0.92 -7.75 -12.59
CA PRO A 105 1.72 -8.96 -12.49
C PRO A 105 2.00 -9.37 -11.06
N ARG A 106 2.18 -10.68 -10.84
CA ARG A 106 2.61 -11.22 -9.54
C ARG A 106 3.99 -10.67 -9.15
N ILE A 107 4.15 -10.40 -7.86
CA ILE A 107 5.47 -10.08 -7.28
C ILE A 107 6.24 -11.38 -7.03
N GLY A 108 7.51 -11.43 -7.48
CA GLY A 108 8.39 -12.59 -7.33
C GLY A 108 8.49 -13.45 -8.60
N ASP A 109 8.80 -14.73 -8.43
CA ASP A 109 9.12 -15.65 -9.54
C ASP A 109 7.99 -15.74 -10.58
N PRO A 110 8.24 -15.97 -11.87
CA PRO A 110 7.15 -16.13 -12.84
C PRO A 110 6.40 -17.46 -12.62
N VAL A 111 5.11 -17.47 -12.98
CA VAL A 111 4.30 -18.69 -13.16
C VAL A 111 3.59 -18.60 -14.51
N ASP A 112 3.27 -19.75 -15.10
CA ASP A 112 2.55 -19.84 -16.37
C ASP A 112 1.03 -19.89 -16.11
N GLU A 113 0.49 -18.82 -15.52
CA GLU A 113 -0.93 -18.70 -15.17
C GLU A 113 -1.40 -17.24 -15.31
N VAL A 114 -2.62 -17.07 -15.81
CA VAL A 114 -3.34 -15.80 -15.78
C VAL A 114 -4.66 -15.97 -15.06
N THR A 115 -4.89 -15.14 -14.04
CA THR A 115 -6.14 -15.13 -13.28
C THR A 115 -6.99 -13.96 -13.74
N ILE A 116 -8.21 -14.26 -14.18
CA ILE A 116 -9.22 -13.26 -14.51
C ILE A 116 -10.16 -13.15 -13.33
N TRP A 117 -10.26 -11.95 -12.76
CA TRP A 117 -11.14 -11.66 -11.63
C TRP A 117 -12.38 -10.88 -12.09
N MET A 118 -13.56 -11.38 -11.73
CA MET A 118 -14.84 -10.78 -12.10
C MET A 118 -15.73 -10.67 -10.87
N ASN A 119 -16.12 -9.44 -10.51
CA ASN A 119 -17.16 -9.24 -9.49
C ASN A 119 -18.55 -9.50 -10.10
N GLY A 120 -19.50 -9.86 -9.23
CA GLY A 120 -20.86 -10.25 -9.61
C GLY A 120 -21.88 -9.10 -9.55
N GLY A 121 -23.11 -9.43 -9.13
CA GLY A 121 -24.22 -8.48 -9.03
C GLY A 121 -25.24 -8.68 -10.16
N PRO A 122 -25.74 -7.58 -10.73
CA PRO A 122 -25.21 -7.19 -12.03
C PRO A 122 -24.82 -5.70 -12.07
N GLY A 123 -23.76 -5.37 -12.81
CA GLY A 123 -23.31 -3.99 -13.01
C GLY A 123 -22.34 -3.46 -11.95
N CYS A 124 -21.98 -4.24 -10.94
CA CYS A 124 -20.86 -3.91 -10.04
C CYS A 124 -19.54 -4.01 -10.81
N SER A 125 -18.60 -3.13 -10.48
CA SER A 125 -17.29 -3.08 -11.14
C SER A 125 -16.32 -4.04 -10.47
N SER A 126 -15.59 -4.84 -11.25
CA SER A 126 -14.46 -5.63 -10.74
C SER A 126 -13.31 -4.77 -10.19
N LEU A 127 -13.32 -3.46 -10.47
CA LEU A 127 -12.38 -2.52 -9.85
C LEU A 127 -12.61 -2.39 -8.33
N GLU A 128 -13.82 -2.69 -7.84
CA GLU A 128 -14.09 -2.81 -6.41
C GLU A 128 -13.25 -3.94 -5.79
N GLY A 129 -13.27 -5.13 -6.39
CA GLY A 129 -12.45 -6.26 -5.93
C GLY A 129 -10.95 -5.99 -6.01
N PHE A 130 -10.52 -5.23 -7.02
CA PHE A 130 -9.13 -4.77 -7.11
C PHE A 130 -8.79 -3.81 -5.97
N LEU A 131 -9.58 -2.76 -5.74
CA LEU A 131 -9.25 -1.71 -4.77
C LEU A 131 -9.60 -2.04 -3.32
N GLN A 132 -10.47 -3.02 -3.06
CA GLN A 132 -11.02 -3.22 -1.70
C GLN A 132 -10.87 -4.65 -1.19
N GLU A 133 -10.64 -5.63 -2.06
CA GLU A 133 -10.58 -7.05 -1.67
C GLU A 133 -9.17 -7.62 -1.79
N THR A 134 -8.62 -7.68 -3.02
CA THR A 134 -7.47 -8.54 -3.34
C THR A 134 -6.26 -7.83 -3.97
N GLY A 135 -6.40 -6.59 -4.45
CA GLY A 135 -5.31 -5.88 -5.10
C GLY A 135 -4.20 -5.46 -4.13
N TYR A 136 -3.01 -5.16 -4.68
CA TYR A 136 -1.87 -4.68 -3.88
C TYR A 136 -2.08 -3.26 -3.35
N ILE A 137 -2.98 -2.49 -3.97
CA ILE A 137 -3.42 -1.17 -3.50
C ILE A 137 -4.81 -1.35 -2.92
N ASN A 138 -4.96 -1.09 -1.62
CA ASN A 138 -6.25 -1.09 -0.95
C ASN A 138 -6.70 0.36 -0.67
N TRP A 139 -7.83 0.75 -1.25
CA TRP A 139 -8.47 2.04 -1.03
C TRP A 139 -9.59 1.87 -0.01
N GLY A 140 -9.41 2.47 1.17
CA GLY A 140 -10.42 2.45 2.21
C GLY A 140 -11.72 3.09 1.76
N TRP A 141 -12.83 2.65 2.38
CA TRP A 141 -14.08 3.39 2.33
C TRP A 141 -13.83 4.80 2.89
N GLY A 142 -14.24 5.82 2.14
CA GLY A 142 -14.21 7.21 2.59
C GLY A 142 -15.12 7.48 3.78
#